data_AF-A0A6H5GKD9-F1
#
_entry.id   AF-A0A6H5GKD9-F1
#
_cell.length_a   1.000
_cell.length_b   1.000
_cell.length_c   1.000
_cell.angle_alpha   90.00
_cell.angle_beta   90.00
_cell.angle_gamma   90.00
#
_symmetry.space_group_name_H-M   'P 1'
#
loop_
_entity.id
_entity.type
_entity.pdbx_description
1 polymer ?
#
loop_
_entity_poly.entity_id
_entity_poly.type
_entity_poly.pdbx_seq_one_letter_code
_entity_poly.pdbx_strand_id
1 'polypeptide(L)'
;MNGHNGVNGHTNGDLIGALTRSTWTIGLINVQYRYLTAETFGFKINANGASLKKKQMWTLEPAGETNIVYLRSHLSKYLAVDSFGNVTCESEERDPGSKFQIVVNDDASGQWALKNTARGYYLGASADKLTCTAKVPSKAEYWLVHLAARPQVNLRSVGRKRFAHLSEKLDEIHFDANIPWGEDTLFTLEFRLEEGGRYAIHTCNNKYLSREGKLVTSVTPNCLFSAEYHTGLLALRDAAGGYLSPIGSKAVLKSRSQVVTKDELFTLEDSLPQASFIAALNSRYVSVKQGCTLLYDTLINSTLLYSALVFNALVCNTLLYSTLLYSTLIYNTLFIKILGGDSHGAPN
;
A
#
# COMPACT_ATOMS: atom_id res chain seq x y z
N MET A 1 -29.94 25.06 42.65
CA MET A 1 -31.02 24.37 41.92
C MET A 1 -30.71 24.51 40.43
N ASN A 2 -29.74 23.74 39.94
CA ASN A 2 -29.93 22.49 39.17
C ASN A 2 -30.74 22.70 37.88
N GLY A 3 -30.05 23.12 36.81
CA GLY A 3 -30.50 23.01 35.43
C GLY A 3 -29.48 22.17 34.65
N HIS A 4 -29.94 21.07 34.08
CA HIS A 4 -29.16 19.97 33.51
C HIS A 4 -28.29 20.37 32.31
N ASN A 5 -27.02 19.93 32.35
CA ASN A 5 -26.12 19.89 31.19
C ASN A 5 -26.57 18.80 30.21
N GLY A 6 -27.08 19.22 29.05
CA GLY A 6 -27.33 18.34 27.90
C GLY A 6 -26.03 18.06 27.14
N VAL A 7 -25.39 16.96 27.51
CA VAL A 7 -24.25 16.36 26.80
C VAL A 7 -24.77 15.70 25.52
N ASN A 8 -24.56 16.32 24.36
CA ASN A 8 -24.67 15.59 23.09
C ASN A 8 -23.36 14.84 22.85
N GLY A 9 -23.35 13.63 23.39
CA GLY A 9 -22.28 12.66 23.25
C GLY A 9 -22.10 12.28 21.79
N HIS A 10 -20.98 12.66 21.21
CA HIS A 10 -20.31 11.77 20.28
C HIS A 10 -19.92 10.54 21.09
N THR A 11 -20.64 9.45 20.88
CA THR A 11 -20.27 8.12 21.34
C THR A 11 -18.92 7.76 20.73
N ASN A 12 -17.85 8.12 21.45
CA ASN A 12 -16.55 7.44 21.42
C ASN A 12 -16.72 6.03 22.02
N GLY A 13 -17.61 5.24 21.43
CA GLY A 13 -17.89 3.86 21.78
C GLY A 13 -17.46 2.97 20.62
N ASP A 14 -16.46 2.12 20.88
CA ASP A 14 -16.23 0.85 20.20
C ASP A 14 -15.72 0.80 18.75
N LEU A 15 -14.91 1.75 18.31
CA LEU A 15 -13.97 1.49 17.19
C LEU A 15 -12.60 0.96 17.65
N ILE A 16 -12.43 0.72 18.95
CA ILE A 16 -11.21 0.13 19.54
C ILE A 16 -11.30 -1.41 19.59
N GLY A 17 -12.46 -1.99 19.28
CA GLY A 17 -12.70 -3.44 19.25
C GLY A 17 -12.38 -4.15 17.92
N ALA A 18 -12.12 -3.41 16.85
CA ALA A 18 -11.77 -3.96 15.54
C ALA A 18 -10.67 -3.11 14.90
N LEU A 19 -9.41 -3.31 15.33
CA LEU A 19 -8.34 -3.33 14.33
C LEU A 19 -8.72 -4.45 13.36
N THR A 20 -9.50 -4.12 12.33
CA THR A 20 -9.63 -4.95 11.15
C THR A 20 -8.19 -5.20 10.73
N ARG A 21 -7.73 -6.45 10.89
CA ARG A 21 -6.36 -6.80 10.56
C ARG A 21 -6.23 -6.52 9.07
N SER A 22 -5.58 -5.43 8.73
CA SER A 22 -5.62 -4.87 7.38
C SER A 22 -5.06 -5.89 6.41
N THR A 23 -5.91 -6.30 5.46
CA THR A 23 -5.51 -7.17 4.36
C THR A 23 -4.60 -6.39 3.42
N TRP A 24 -3.47 -6.96 3.04
CA TRP A 24 -2.57 -6.33 2.09
C TRP A 24 -2.79 -6.93 0.71
N THR A 25 -2.80 -6.10 -0.33
CA THR A 25 -2.67 -6.59 -1.70
C THR A 25 -1.22 -6.45 -2.11
N ILE A 26 -0.59 -7.53 -2.54
CA ILE A 26 0.83 -7.58 -2.90
C ILE A 26 1.06 -8.31 -4.22
N GLY A 27 2.21 -8.07 -4.83
CA GLY A 27 2.88 -8.97 -5.75
C GLY A 27 4.07 -9.62 -5.06
N LEU A 28 4.32 -10.90 -5.40
CA LEU A 28 5.51 -11.64 -4.98
C LEU A 28 6.42 -11.84 -6.18
N ILE A 29 7.68 -11.44 -6.08
CA ILE A 29 8.64 -11.46 -7.18
C ILE A 29 9.76 -12.44 -6.84
N ASN A 30 10.04 -13.39 -7.73
CA ASN A 30 11.10 -14.38 -7.55
C ASN A 30 12.50 -13.82 -7.88
N VAL A 31 13.54 -14.65 -7.72
CA VAL A 31 14.93 -14.28 -8.01
C VAL A 31 15.21 -13.95 -9.49
N GLN A 32 14.32 -14.33 -10.40
CA GLN A 32 14.36 -13.96 -11.82
C GLN A 32 13.58 -12.66 -12.13
N TYR A 33 13.17 -11.91 -11.10
CA TYR A 33 12.38 -10.68 -11.25
C TYR A 33 11.03 -10.88 -11.95
N ARG A 34 10.41 -12.04 -11.71
CA ARG A 34 9.10 -12.39 -12.25
C ARG A 34 8.07 -12.59 -11.13
N TYR A 35 6.85 -12.14 -11.38
CA TYR A 35 5.77 -12.18 -10.43
C TYR A 35 5.08 -13.55 -10.36
N LEU A 36 4.80 -14.00 -9.14
CA LEU A 36 3.85 -15.07 -8.86
C LEU A 36 2.49 -14.72 -9.47
N THR A 37 1.98 -15.63 -10.28
CA THR A 37 0.82 -15.40 -11.14
C THR A 37 -0.18 -16.55 -10.95
N ALA A 38 -1.44 -16.19 -10.70
CA ALA A 38 -2.57 -17.10 -10.83
C ALA A 38 -3.21 -16.92 -12.20
N GLU A 39 -3.23 -17.96 -13.02
CA GLU A 39 -3.86 -17.93 -14.34
C GLU A 39 -5.39 -17.99 -14.23
N THR A 40 -6.07 -17.31 -15.15
CA THR A 40 -7.55 -17.25 -15.17
C THR A 40 -8.20 -18.61 -15.41
N PHE A 41 -7.52 -19.51 -16.13
CA PHE A 41 -8.06 -20.79 -16.56
C PHE A 41 -7.21 -21.96 -16.05
N GLY A 42 -7.89 -23.05 -15.68
CA GLY A 42 -7.27 -24.30 -15.27
C GLY A 42 -6.52 -24.24 -13.94
N PHE A 43 -6.78 -23.23 -13.11
CA PHE A 43 -6.20 -23.03 -11.76
C PHE A 43 -4.66 -23.09 -11.73
N LYS A 44 -4.02 -22.80 -12.87
CA LYS A 44 -2.58 -22.87 -13.00
C LYS A 44 -1.93 -21.70 -12.27
N ILE A 45 -0.80 -21.99 -11.66
CA ILE A 45 0.05 -20.99 -11.02
C ILE A 45 1.47 -21.11 -11.58
N ASN A 46 2.12 -19.96 -11.71
CA ASN A 46 3.51 -19.87 -12.17
C ASN A 46 4.17 -18.63 -11.57
N ALA A 47 5.47 -18.46 -11.78
CA ALA A 47 6.20 -17.25 -11.40
C ALA A 47 6.82 -16.59 -12.64
N ASN A 48 6.01 -16.38 -13.69
CA ASN A 48 6.47 -15.84 -14.97
C ASN A 48 5.86 -14.49 -15.32
N GLY A 49 5.15 -13.81 -14.40
CA GLY A 49 4.56 -12.50 -14.67
C GLY A 49 5.62 -11.41 -14.83
N ALA A 50 5.52 -10.55 -15.85
CA ALA A 50 6.49 -9.48 -16.10
C ALA A 50 6.19 -8.18 -15.33
N SER A 51 4.95 -7.98 -14.90
CA SER A 51 4.50 -6.75 -14.25
C SER A 51 3.36 -7.06 -13.28
N LEU A 52 3.20 -6.20 -12.26
CA LEU A 52 2.11 -6.32 -11.29
C LEU A 52 0.79 -5.89 -11.94
N LYS A 53 0.00 -6.87 -12.38
CA LYS A 53 -1.36 -6.69 -12.90
C LYS A 53 -2.33 -7.60 -12.12
N LYS A 54 -3.59 -7.64 -12.54
CA LYS A 54 -4.66 -8.42 -11.89
C LYS A 54 -4.26 -9.86 -11.52
N LYS A 55 -3.59 -10.57 -12.42
CA LYS A 55 -3.20 -11.98 -12.20
C LYS A 55 -2.04 -12.16 -11.21
N GLN A 56 -1.28 -11.09 -10.96
CA GLN A 56 -0.12 -11.06 -10.07
C GLN A 56 -0.45 -10.52 -8.67
N MET A 57 -1.68 -10.04 -8.47
CA MET A 57 -2.15 -9.54 -7.19
C MET A 57 -2.61 -10.69 -6.29
N TRP A 58 -2.06 -10.71 -5.08
CA TRP A 58 -2.39 -11.63 -4.01
C TRP A 58 -2.81 -10.83 -2.78
N THR A 59 -3.96 -11.17 -2.21
CA THR A 59 -4.44 -10.59 -0.95
C THR A 59 -3.89 -11.44 0.21
N LEU A 60 -3.12 -10.82 1.09
CA LEU A 60 -2.69 -11.40 2.36
C LEU A 60 -3.83 -11.27 3.38
N GLU A 61 -4.37 -12.41 3.78
CA GLU A 61 -5.42 -12.50 4.77
C GLU A 61 -4.86 -13.07 6.09
N PRO A 62 -4.93 -12.32 7.20
CA PRO A 62 -4.38 -12.75 8.49
C PRO A 62 -5.08 -14.02 9.03
N ALA A 63 -4.31 -15.01 9.48
CA ALA A 63 -4.84 -16.32 9.86
C ALA A 63 -5.29 -16.47 11.32
N GLY A 64 -5.02 -15.49 12.19
CA GLY A 64 -5.27 -15.61 13.64
C GLY A 64 -4.00 -15.36 14.45
N GLU A 65 -2.90 -15.87 13.94
CA GLU A 65 -1.60 -15.97 14.60
C GLU A 65 -0.60 -14.96 14.03
N THR A 66 0.48 -14.69 14.77
CA THR A 66 1.51 -13.71 14.39
C THR A 66 2.21 -14.11 13.09
N ASN A 67 2.17 -13.24 12.09
CA ASN A 67 2.82 -13.41 10.78
C ASN A 67 2.39 -14.67 10.01
N ILE A 68 1.23 -15.24 10.33
CA ILE A 68 0.62 -16.32 9.56
C ILE A 68 -0.53 -15.76 8.73
N VAL A 69 -0.50 -16.06 7.44
CA VAL A 69 -1.42 -15.51 6.43
C VAL A 69 -1.92 -16.62 5.50
N TYR A 70 -3.06 -16.34 4.87
CA TYR A 70 -3.50 -16.98 3.64
C TYR A 70 -3.21 -16.04 2.47
N LEU A 71 -2.82 -16.60 1.32
CA LEU A 71 -2.65 -15.82 0.09
C LEU A 71 -3.83 -16.10 -0.84
N ARG A 72 -4.73 -15.11 -0.98
CA ARG A 72 -5.89 -15.22 -1.86
C ARG A 72 -5.61 -14.55 -3.21
N SER A 73 -5.80 -15.30 -4.29
CA SER A 73 -5.68 -14.79 -5.66
C SER A 73 -6.83 -13.86 -6.03
N HIS A 74 -6.70 -13.17 -7.17
CA HIS A 74 -7.76 -12.36 -7.77
C HIS A 74 -9.03 -13.14 -8.18
N LEU A 75 -8.98 -14.48 -8.15
CA LEU A 75 -10.11 -15.37 -8.42
C LEU A 75 -10.80 -15.84 -7.14
N SER A 76 -10.46 -15.23 -5.99
CA SER A 76 -10.93 -15.64 -4.65
C SER A 76 -10.50 -17.06 -4.26
N LYS A 77 -9.50 -17.64 -4.92
CA LYS A 77 -8.91 -18.94 -4.59
C LYS A 77 -7.66 -18.78 -3.73
N TYR A 78 -7.44 -19.68 -2.78
CA TYR A 78 -6.27 -19.65 -1.90
C TYR A 78 -5.11 -20.47 -2.47
N LEU A 79 -3.90 -19.92 -2.36
CA LEU A 79 -2.67 -20.67 -2.56
C LEU A 79 -2.57 -21.76 -1.50
N ALA A 80 -2.28 -22.99 -1.90
CA ALA A 80 -2.16 -24.13 -1.00
C ALA A 80 -1.00 -25.06 -1.41
N VAL A 81 -0.66 -25.98 -0.51
CA VAL A 81 0.34 -27.03 -0.74
C VAL A 81 -0.27 -28.38 -0.38
N ASP A 82 -0.20 -29.33 -1.32
CA ASP A 82 -0.70 -30.68 -1.13
C ASP A 82 0.25 -31.56 -0.28
N SER A 83 -0.15 -32.82 -0.06
CA SER A 83 0.64 -33.80 0.69
C SER A 83 1.93 -34.25 -0.01
N PHE A 84 2.13 -33.88 -1.28
CA PHE A 84 3.33 -34.18 -2.07
C PHE A 84 4.24 -32.96 -2.26
N GLY A 85 3.85 -31.78 -1.76
CA GLY A 85 4.61 -30.53 -1.90
C GLY A 85 4.36 -29.79 -3.21
N ASN A 86 3.34 -30.18 -3.98
CA ASN A 86 2.89 -29.40 -5.13
C ASN A 86 2.09 -28.20 -4.64
N VAL A 87 2.30 -27.07 -5.31
CA VAL A 87 1.60 -25.82 -5.01
C VAL A 87 0.36 -25.77 -5.90
N THR A 88 -0.79 -25.43 -5.31
CA THR A 88 -2.09 -25.35 -5.97
C THR A 88 -2.79 -24.04 -5.64
N CYS A 89 -3.84 -23.67 -6.40
CA CYS A 89 -4.63 -22.46 -6.15
C CYS A 89 -6.08 -22.61 -6.66
N GLU A 90 -6.80 -23.57 -6.11
CA GLU A 90 -8.09 -24.05 -6.67
C GLU A 90 -9.27 -23.85 -5.71
N SER A 91 -8.99 -23.91 -4.41
CA SER A 91 -9.99 -23.88 -3.34
C SER A 91 -10.41 -22.46 -2.96
N GLU A 92 -11.70 -22.24 -2.74
CA GLU A 92 -12.24 -21.02 -2.10
C GLU A 92 -12.26 -21.15 -0.58
N GLU A 93 -11.95 -22.33 -0.04
CA GLU A 93 -11.92 -22.60 1.38
C GLU A 93 -10.49 -22.54 1.92
N ARG A 94 -10.40 -22.12 3.19
CA ARG A 94 -9.14 -22.12 3.94
C ARG A 94 -8.94 -23.50 4.57
N ASP A 95 -7.77 -24.05 4.39
CA ASP A 95 -7.37 -25.37 4.87
C ASP A 95 -5.96 -25.31 5.49
N PRO A 96 -5.51 -26.36 6.19
CA PRO A 96 -4.17 -26.37 6.79
C PRO A 96 -3.02 -26.17 5.77
N GLY A 97 -3.18 -26.68 4.55
CA GLY A 97 -2.24 -26.54 3.44
C GLY A 97 -2.22 -25.15 2.80
N SER A 98 -3.20 -24.28 3.04
CA SER A 98 -3.20 -22.88 2.57
C SER A 98 -2.65 -21.86 3.57
N LYS A 99 -2.16 -22.32 4.73
CA LYS A 99 -1.52 -21.45 5.73
C LYS A 99 -0.03 -21.29 5.50
N PHE A 100 0.43 -20.04 5.42
CA PHE A 100 1.84 -19.69 5.28
C PHE A 100 2.29 -18.75 6.39
N GLN A 101 3.43 -19.05 7.00
CA GLN A 101 4.16 -18.14 7.88
C GLN A 101 5.13 -17.30 7.03
N ILE A 102 5.05 -15.98 7.19
CA ILE A 102 6.02 -15.05 6.62
C ILE A 102 7.27 -15.05 7.50
N VAL A 103 8.41 -15.36 6.89
CA VAL A 103 9.73 -15.33 7.52
C VAL A 103 10.56 -14.29 6.79
N VAL A 104 10.92 -13.20 7.47
CA VAL A 104 11.79 -12.16 6.91
C VAL A 104 13.25 -12.63 7.04
N ASN A 105 14.04 -12.43 5.99
CA ASN A 105 15.47 -12.75 6.01
C ASN A 105 16.24 -11.73 6.87
N ASP A 106 17.12 -12.21 7.74
CA ASP A 106 17.89 -11.37 8.68
C ASP A 106 19.08 -10.66 8.03
N ASP A 107 19.44 -11.00 6.79
CA ASP A 107 20.58 -10.45 6.04
C ASP A 107 20.39 -9.03 5.47
N ALA A 108 19.36 -8.31 5.96
CA ALA A 108 18.95 -6.99 5.51
C ALA A 108 18.53 -6.91 4.02
N SER A 109 18.41 -8.01 3.29
CA SER A 109 17.95 -8.03 1.89
C SER A 109 16.50 -7.56 1.74
N GLY A 110 15.69 -7.67 2.79
CA GLY A 110 14.26 -7.38 2.76
C GLY A 110 13.44 -8.48 2.07
N GLN A 111 14.07 -9.59 1.70
CA GLN A 111 13.40 -10.73 1.08
C GLN A 111 12.60 -11.53 2.11
N TRP A 112 11.47 -12.08 1.67
CA TRP A 112 10.64 -12.94 2.48
C TRP A 112 10.76 -14.38 2.00
N ALA A 113 10.70 -15.32 2.93
CA ALA A 113 10.42 -16.71 2.68
C ALA A 113 9.02 -17.04 3.22
N LEU A 114 8.26 -17.86 2.48
CA LEU A 114 6.90 -18.25 2.85
C LEU A 114 6.88 -19.72 3.25
N LYS A 115 6.81 -19.99 4.55
CA LYS A 115 6.80 -21.36 5.08
C LYS A 115 5.38 -21.88 5.19
N ASN A 116 5.05 -22.96 4.50
CA ASN A 116 3.79 -23.66 4.73
C ASN A 116 3.78 -24.26 6.14
N THR A 117 2.76 -23.96 6.95
CA THR A 117 2.76 -24.34 8.37
C THR A 117 2.41 -25.80 8.60
N ALA A 118 1.57 -26.40 7.75
CA ALA A 118 1.23 -27.81 7.84
C ALA A 118 2.37 -28.73 7.41
N ARG A 119 3.13 -28.32 6.39
CA ARG A 119 4.21 -29.12 5.78
C ARG A 119 5.59 -28.81 6.33
N GLY A 120 5.80 -27.60 6.82
CA GLY A 120 7.09 -27.12 7.33
C GLY A 120 8.13 -26.78 6.25
N TYR A 121 7.71 -26.70 4.98
CA TYR A 121 8.57 -26.38 3.84
C TYR A 121 8.32 -24.97 3.30
N TYR A 122 9.26 -24.44 2.53
CA TYR A 122 9.21 -23.08 1.98
C TYR A 122 8.75 -23.08 0.53
N LEU A 123 7.89 -22.12 0.18
CA LEU A 123 7.44 -21.87 -1.18
C LEU A 123 8.59 -21.33 -2.02
N GLY A 124 8.94 -22.04 -3.08
CA GLY A 124 9.98 -21.65 -4.02
C GLY A 124 9.50 -21.64 -5.47
N ALA A 125 10.21 -20.85 -6.27
CA ALA A 125 10.08 -20.79 -7.72
C ALA A 125 11.42 -21.17 -8.38
N SER A 126 11.43 -22.28 -9.11
CA SER A 126 12.59 -22.71 -9.90
C SER A 126 12.20 -22.79 -11.37
N ALA A 127 12.79 -21.92 -12.21
CA ALA A 127 12.70 -21.79 -13.67
C ALA A 127 11.29 -21.91 -14.30
N ASP A 128 10.57 -23.02 -14.12
CA ASP A 128 9.24 -23.30 -14.67
C ASP A 128 8.23 -23.91 -13.68
N LYS A 129 8.63 -24.22 -12.44
CA LYS A 129 7.76 -24.88 -11.46
C LYS A 129 7.77 -24.17 -10.11
N LEU A 130 6.58 -24.03 -9.53
CA LEU A 130 6.39 -23.70 -8.13
C LEU A 130 6.42 -24.97 -7.29
N THR A 131 7.24 -24.98 -6.24
CA THR A 131 7.36 -26.14 -5.34
C THR A 131 7.40 -25.69 -3.89
N CYS A 132 7.01 -26.57 -2.97
CA CYS A 132 7.11 -26.31 -1.54
C CYS A 132 7.66 -27.54 -0.81
N THR A 133 8.96 -27.79 -1.02
CA THR A 133 9.66 -29.00 -0.53
C THR A 133 10.96 -28.68 0.20
N ALA A 134 11.46 -27.44 0.13
CA ALA A 134 12.69 -27.02 0.77
C ALA A 134 12.50 -26.88 2.30
N LYS A 135 13.37 -27.49 3.10
CA LYS A 135 13.39 -27.35 4.58
C LYS A 135 14.05 -26.07 5.08
N VAL A 136 14.94 -25.51 4.26
CA VAL A 136 15.69 -24.29 4.54
C VAL A 136 15.61 -23.44 3.27
N PRO A 137 15.30 -22.13 3.36
CA PRO A 137 15.23 -21.27 2.18
C PRO A 137 16.58 -21.19 1.47
N SER A 138 16.53 -21.23 0.14
CA SER A 138 17.64 -20.87 -0.73
C SER A 138 17.19 -19.75 -1.68
N LYS A 139 18.02 -19.40 -2.67
CA LYS A 139 17.69 -18.36 -3.66
C LYS A 139 16.31 -18.54 -4.32
N ALA A 140 15.83 -19.76 -4.50
CA ALA A 140 14.54 -20.04 -5.13
C ALA A 140 13.34 -19.77 -4.20
N GLU A 141 13.53 -19.78 -2.88
CA GLU A 141 12.48 -19.62 -1.86
C GLU A 141 12.37 -18.18 -1.33
N TYR A 142 13.25 -17.29 -1.79
CA TYR A 142 13.21 -15.87 -1.45
C TYR A 142 12.40 -15.08 -2.45
N TRP A 143 11.51 -14.25 -1.92
CA TRP A 143 10.59 -13.41 -2.67
C TRP A 143 10.77 -11.95 -2.27
N LEU A 144 10.80 -11.06 -3.26
CA LEU A 144 10.61 -9.64 -3.03
C LEU A 144 9.11 -9.34 -2.96
N VAL A 145 8.72 -8.40 -2.11
CA VAL A 145 7.32 -8.03 -1.89
C VAL A 145 7.07 -6.65 -2.46
N HIS A 146 6.14 -6.59 -3.41
CA HIS A 146 5.67 -5.36 -4.00
C HIS A 146 4.23 -5.08 -3.53
N LEU A 147 4.05 -4.18 -2.57
CA LEU A 147 2.75 -3.62 -2.19
C LEU A 147 2.02 -3.10 -3.43
N ALA A 148 0.82 -3.63 -3.69
CA ALA A 148 -0.05 -3.16 -4.76
C ALA A 148 -0.85 -1.90 -4.35
N ALA A 149 -0.40 -1.20 -3.30
CA ALA A 149 -1.02 0.03 -2.84
C ALA A 149 -1.00 1.07 -3.97
N ARG A 150 -2.02 1.92 -4.01
CA ARG A 150 -1.98 3.12 -4.85
C ARG A 150 -0.70 3.86 -4.47
N PRO A 151 0.09 4.37 -5.45
CA PRO A 151 1.41 4.91 -5.17
C PRO A 151 1.36 5.98 -4.09
N GLN A 152 0.27 6.75 -4.05
CA GLN A 152 -0.02 7.79 -3.07
C GLN A 152 -0.84 7.29 -1.88
N VAL A 153 -0.29 7.47 -0.69
CA VAL A 153 -0.85 6.99 0.59
C VAL A 153 -0.74 8.07 1.67
N ASN A 154 -1.58 7.94 2.70
CA ASN A 154 -1.35 8.57 3.98
C ASN A 154 -0.76 7.55 4.96
N LEU A 155 0.32 7.92 5.66
CA LEU A 155 0.92 7.07 6.67
C LEU A 155 0.40 7.45 8.05
N ARG A 156 -0.01 6.46 8.84
CA ARG A 156 -0.44 6.65 10.23
C ARG A 156 0.40 5.78 11.15
N SER A 157 0.94 6.39 12.21
CA SER A 157 1.67 5.65 13.24
C SER A 157 0.69 4.97 14.20
N VAL A 158 0.93 3.69 14.49
CA VAL A 158 0.17 2.91 15.46
C VAL A 158 0.45 3.39 16.88
N GLY A 159 1.73 3.58 17.23
CA GLY A 159 2.15 4.06 18.55
C GLY A 159 1.66 5.46 18.87
N ARG A 160 1.83 6.42 17.95
CA ARG A 160 1.41 7.82 18.15
C ARG A 160 -0.08 8.05 17.90
N LYS A 161 -0.75 7.20 17.13
CA LYS A 161 -2.13 7.41 16.65
C LYS A 161 -2.30 8.75 15.93
N ARG A 162 -1.33 9.06 15.07
CA ARG A 162 -1.22 10.32 14.31
C ARG A 162 -0.76 10.03 12.90
N PHE A 163 -1.12 10.92 11.99
CA PHE A 163 -0.73 10.88 10.59
C PHE A 163 0.59 11.59 10.35
N ALA A 164 1.31 11.11 9.34
CA ALA A 164 2.49 11.76 8.81
C ALA A 164 2.09 13.05 8.08
N HIS A 165 2.93 14.07 8.20
CA HIS A 165 2.90 15.24 7.34
C HIS A 165 4.29 15.86 7.22
N LEU A 166 4.51 16.70 6.20
CA LEU A 166 5.74 17.49 6.10
C LEU A 166 5.76 18.58 7.17
N SER A 167 6.91 18.71 7.83
CA SER A 167 7.23 19.84 8.69
C SER A 167 7.08 21.18 7.95
N GLU A 168 6.84 22.27 8.67
CA GLU A 168 6.71 23.63 8.10
C GLU A 168 7.92 24.07 7.25
N LYS A 169 9.12 23.55 7.58
CA LYS A 169 10.38 23.82 6.86
C LYS A 169 10.59 22.92 5.65
N LEU A 170 9.72 21.94 5.43
CA LEU A 170 9.75 21.00 4.31
C LEU A 170 11.07 20.21 4.22
N ASP A 171 11.68 19.90 5.38
CA ASP A 171 12.94 19.16 5.50
C ASP A 171 12.87 17.89 6.37
N GLU A 172 11.74 17.69 7.06
CA GLU A 172 11.44 16.54 7.93
C GLU A 172 9.98 16.06 7.75
N ILE A 173 9.72 14.81 8.13
CA ILE A 173 8.37 14.21 8.24
C ILE A 173 8.01 14.05 9.71
N HIS A 174 6.89 14.62 10.15
CA HIS A 174 6.40 14.57 11.54
C HIS A 174 5.13 13.72 11.64
N PHE A 175 4.94 13.02 12.75
CA PHE A 175 3.73 12.22 13.05
C PHE A 175 2.93 12.80 14.23
N ASP A 176 2.38 13.99 14.07
CA ASP A 176 1.53 14.66 15.05
C ASP A 176 0.20 15.18 14.48
N ALA A 177 -0.05 14.98 13.18
CA ALA A 177 -1.31 15.35 12.53
C ALA A 177 -2.47 14.45 12.99
N ASN A 178 -3.62 15.06 13.33
CA ASN A 178 -4.81 14.33 13.75
C ASN A 178 -5.56 13.67 12.57
N ILE A 179 -5.52 14.33 11.40
CA ILE A 179 -6.17 13.90 10.16
C ILE A 179 -5.18 14.12 9.00
N PRO A 180 -5.24 13.31 7.92
CA PRO A 180 -4.38 13.49 6.76
C PRO A 180 -5.00 14.52 5.78
N TRP A 181 -4.97 15.79 6.16
CA TRP A 181 -5.52 16.88 5.36
C TRP A 181 -4.42 17.83 4.90
N GLY A 182 -4.42 18.17 3.60
CA GLY A 182 -3.40 18.99 2.98
C GLY A 182 -2.42 18.17 2.14
N GLU A 183 -1.76 18.84 1.19
CA GLU A 183 -0.77 18.23 0.31
C GLU A 183 0.47 17.71 1.06
N ASP A 184 0.76 18.27 2.23
CA ASP A 184 1.86 17.90 3.12
C ASP A 184 1.66 16.51 3.75
N THR A 185 0.45 15.97 3.72
CA THR A 185 0.12 14.62 4.22
C THR A 185 0.20 13.53 3.14
N LEU A 186 0.52 13.92 1.91
CA LEU A 186 0.61 13.03 0.74
C LEU A 186 2.03 12.48 0.59
N PHE A 187 2.14 11.15 0.62
CA PHE A 187 3.40 10.46 0.42
C PHE A 187 3.27 9.40 -0.67
N THR A 188 4.35 9.20 -1.41
CA THR A 188 4.46 8.09 -2.37
C THR A 188 5.42 7.04 -1.83
N LEU A 189 4.96 5.80 -1.71
CA LEU A 189 5.85 4.65 -1.46
C LEU A 189 6.35 4.10 -2.79
N GLU A 190 7.50 4.58 -3.22
CA GLU A 190 8.10 4.20 -4.50
C GLU A 190 8.81 2.85 -4.36
N PHE A 191 8.32 1.85 -5.10
CA PHE A 191 8.97 0.54 -5.17
C PHE A 191 10.16 0.55 -6.14
N ARG A 192 11.31 0.14 -5.64
CA ARG A 192 12.63 0.22 -6.26
C ARG A 192 13.15 -1.18 -6.57
N LEU A 193 12.72 -1.71 -7.72
CA LEU A 193 13.02 -3.09 -8.12
C LEU A 193 14.53 -3.31 -8.37
N GLU A 194 15.19 -2.36 -9.05
CA GLU A 194 16.61 -2.43 -9.39
C GLU A 194 17.51 -2.34 -8.15
N GLU A 195 17.02 -1.74 -7.07
CA GLU A 195 17.70 -1.65 -5.77
C GLU A 195 17.31 -2.77 -4.80
N GLY A 196 16.97 -3.95 -5.34
CA GLY A 196 16.66 -5.14 -4.57
C GLY A 196 15.25 -5.14 -3.97
N GLY A 197 14.27 -4.51 -4.65
CA GLY A 197 12.87 -4.50 -4.24
C GLY A 197 12.61 -3.74 -2.94
N ARG A 198 13.32 -2.63 -2.72
CA ARG A 198 13.14 -1.75 -1.55
C ARG A 198 12.12 -0.65 -1.84
N TYR A 199 11.84 0.15 -0.82
CA TYR A 199 10.95 1.29 -0.87
C TYR A 199 11.69 2.58 -0.54
N ALA A 200 11.36 3.64 -1.27
CA ALA A 200 11.69 5.01 -0.89
C ALA A 200 10.39 5.76 -0.53
N ILE A 201 10.43 6.57 0.54
CA ILE A 201 9.32 7.46 0.89
C ILE A 201 9.55 8.79 0.18
N HIS A 202 8.76 9.05 -0.85
CA HIS A 202 8.80 10.27 -1.67
C HIS A 202 7.72 11.25 -1.21
N THR A 203 8.10 12.50 -0.98
CA THR A 203 7.24 13.55 -0.42
C THR A 203 6.71 14.49 -1.51
N CYS A 204 5.63 15.22 -1.23
CA CYS A 204 4.99 16.12 -2.22
C CYS A 204 5.90 17.26 -2.72
N ASN A 205 6.95 17.62 -1.97
CA ASN A 205 7.97 18.59 -2.39
C ASN A 205 9.14 17.96 -3.19
N ASN A 206 8.94 16.77 -3.76
CA ASN A 206 9.90 16.02 -4.58
C ASN A 206 11.22 15.69 -3.86
N LYS A 207 11.13 15.22 -2.61
CA LYS A 207 12.28 14.76 -1.83
C LYS A 207 12.04 13.36 -1.29
N TYR A 208 13.11 12.74 -0.81
CA TYR A 208 13.10 11.39 -0.26
C TYR A 208 13.53 11.41 1.21
N LEU A 209 12.87 10.60 2.04
CA LEU A 209 13.28 10.41 3.42
C LEU A 209 14.60 9.64 3.49
N SER A 210 15.60 10.21 4.16
CA SER A 210 16.80 9.51 4.60
C SER A 210 16.56 8.87 5.98
N ARG A 211 17.18 7.73 6.27
CA ARG A 211 17.14 7.03 7.56
C ARG A 211 17.50 7.92 8.77
N GLU A 212 18.26 9.00 8.56
CA GLU A 212 18.62 9.97 9.60
C GLU A 212 17.48 10.94 9.97
N GLY A 213 16.40 10.96 9.18
CA GLY A 213 15.21 11.80 9.41
C GLY A 213 15.17 13.09 8.60
N LYS A 214 16.10 13.28 7.68
CA LYS A 214 16.15 14.44 6.77
C LYS A 214 15.68 14.08 5.37
N LEU A 215 15.14 15.08 4.68
CA LEU A 215 14.73 14.96 3.29
C LEU A 215 15.85 15.35 2.31
N VAL A 216 16.11 14.51 1.32
CA VAL A 216 17.14 14.70 0.29
C VAL A 216 16.52 14.71 -1.11
N THR A 217 17.17 15.36 -2.07
CA THR A 217 16.62 15.54 -3.43
C THR A 217 16.83 14.35 -4.36
N SER A 218 17.79 13.48 -4.07
CA SER A 218 18.06 12.26 -4.83
C SER A 218 18.02 11.05 -3.92
N VAL A 219 17.59 9.92 -4.47
CA VAL A 219 17.60 8.64 -3.75
C VAL A 219 19.05 8.22 -3.52
N THR A 220 19.37 7.91 -2.27
CA THR A 220 20.64 7.33 -1.85
C THR A 220 20.39 6.01 -1.14
N PRO A 221 21.41 5.18 -0.86
CA PRO A 221 21.22 3.95 -0.07
C PRO A 221 20.54 4.19 1.30
N ASN A 222 20.69 5.38 1.87
CA ASN A 222 20.06 5.77 3.13
C ASN A 222 18.55 6.04 3.01
N CYS A 223 18.02 6.13 1.79
CA CYS A 223 16.61 6.34 1.52
C CYS A 223 15.82 5.05 1.25
N LEU A 224 16.50 3.90 1.32
CA LEU A 224 15.93 2.61 0.93
C LEU A 224 15.54 1.77 2.14
N PHE A 225 14.28 1.36 2.18
CA PHE A 225 13.69 0.60 3.27
C PHE A 225 13.04 -0.69 2.76
N SER A 226 13.22 -1.81 3.44
CA SER A 226 12.43 -3.02 3.19
C SER A 226 11.09 -2.94 3.93
N ALA A 227 10.03 -3.39 3.27
CA ALA A 227 8.72 -3.55 3.90
C ALA A 227 8.64 -4.87 4.65
N GLU A 228 8.26 -4.82 5.92
CA GLU A 228 7.99 -6.00 6.74
C GLU A 228 6.54 -6.02 7.19
N TYR A 229 5.97 -7.22 7.19
CA TYR A 229 4.61 -7.48 7.62
C TYR A 229 4.58 -7.93 9.08
N HIS A 230 3.83 -7.20 9.90
CA HIS A 230 3.64 -7.50 11.33
C HIS A 230 2.15 -7.50 11.66
N THR A 231 1.51 -8.68 11.56
CA THR A 231 0.07 -8.87 11.84
C THR A 231 -0.83 -7.83 11.15
N GLY A 232 -0.59 -7.55 9.86
CA GLY A 232 -1.36 -6.61 9.05
C GLY A 232 -0.83 -5.18 9.05
N LEU A 233 0.17 -4.88 9.88
CA LEU A 233 0.81 -3.58 10.00
C LEU A 233 2.16 -3.56 9.29
N LEU A 234 2.56 -2.37 8.84
CA LEU A 234 3.80 -2.15 8.11
C LEU A 234 4.90 -1.73 9.08
N ALA A 235 6.05 -2.37 9.00
CA ALA A 235 7.31 -1.82 9.49
C ALA A 235 8.25 -1.57 8.31
N LEU A 236 9.06 -0.52 8.39
CA LEU A 236 10.03 -0.14 7.36
C LEU A 236 11.44 -0.20 7.95
N ARG A 237 12.28 -1.07 7.40
CA ARG A 237 13.63 -1.38 7.92
C ARG A 237 14.70 -0.90 6.95
N ASP A 238 15.70 -0.18 7.47
CA ASP A 238 16.84 0.29 6.71
C ASP A 238 17.92 -0.80 6.52
N ALA A 239 18.92 -0.51 5.68
CA ALA A 239 19.99 -1.44 5.37
C ALA A 239 20.93 -1.80 6.55
N ALA A 240 20.93 -1.02 7.64
CA ALA A 240 21.66 -1.37 8.87
C ALA A 240 20.75 -2.06 9.90
N GLY A 241 19.57 -2.48 9.49
CA GLY A 241 18.59 -3.19 10.30
C GLY A 241 17.70 -2.31 11.17
N GLY A 242 17.89 -0.99 11.15
CA GLY A 242 17.11 -0.05 11.95
C GLY A 242 15.71 0.17 11.37
N TYR A 243 14.69 0.19 12.23
CA TYR A 243 13.31 0.47 11.85
C TYR A 243 13.00 1.95 11.99
N LEU A 244 12.22 2.47 11.04
CA LEU A 244 11.65 3.81 11.09
C LEU A 244 10.63 3.91 12.23
N SER A 245 10.75 4.95 13.07
CA SER A 245 9.72 5.31 14.04
C SER A 245 9.67 6.81 14.30
N PRO A 246 8.52 7.37 14.75
CA PRO A 246 8.41 8.77 15.12
C PRO A 246 9.11 9.05 16.47
N ILE A 247 10.14 9.90 16.45
CA ILE A 247 11.04 10.09 17.60
C ILE A 247 11.00 11.53 18.14
N GLY A 248 11.06 11.63 19.47
CA GLY A 248 11.10 12.91 20.17
C GLY A 248 9.73 13.61 20.25
N SER A 249 9.73 14.82 20.80
CA SER A 249 8.53 15.64 20.99
C SER A 249 7.86 16.02 19.67
N LYS A 250 8.65 16.28 18.62
CA LYS A 250 8.19 16.58 17.26
C LYS A 250 7.82 15.34 16.43
N ALA A 251 7.95 14.14 17.00
CA ALA A 251 7.62 12.89 16.31
C ALA A 251 8.30 12.74 14.93
N VAL A 252 9.59 13.12 14.82
CA VAL A 252 10.33 13.07 13.55
C VAL A 252 10.53 11.63 13.13
N LEU A 253 10.12 11.29 11.91
CA LEU A 253 10.31 9.95 11.35
C LEU A 253 11.78 9.71 11.01
N LYS A 254 12.41 8.74 11.66
CA LYS A 254 13.79 8.31 11.36
C LYS A 254 14.06 6.90 11.89
N SER A 255 15.14 6.29 11.45
CA SER A 255 15.57 4.98 11.93
C SER A 255 16.21 5.08 13.31
N ARG A 256 15.90 4.11 14.18
CA ARG A 256 16.55 4.02 15.50
C ARG A 256 16.63 2.61 16.08
N SER A 257 15.49 1.95 16.23
CA SER A 257 15.40 0.66 16.93
C SER A 257 15.74 -0.50 16.00
N GLN A 258 16.33 -1.57 16.54
CA GLN A 258 16.49 -2.85 15.83
C GLN A 258 15.35 -3.82 16.13
N VAL A 259 14.38 -3.40 16.94
CA VAL A 259 13.23 -4.20 17.36
C VAL A 259 11.95 -3.48 16.98
N VAL A 260 11.00 -4.22 16.43
CA VAL A 260 9.66 -3.72 16.10
C VAL A 260 8.79 -3.73 17.35
N THR A 261 8.37 -2.54 17.77
CA THR A 261 7.32 -2.35 18.77
C THR A 261 6.16 -1.58 18.15
N LYS A 262 5.16 -1.15 18.94
CA LYS A 262 4.07 -0.32 18.42
C LYS A 262 4.54 1.00 17.79
N ASP A 263 5.72 1.50 18.16
CA ASP A 263 6.25 2.77 17.66
C ASP A 263 6.81 2.66 16.22
N GLU A 264 7.24 1.46 15.82
CA GLU A 264 7.77 1.15 14.48
C GLU A 264 6.68 0.65 13.51
N LEU A 265 5.43 0.59 13.94
CA LEU A 265 4.31 0.07 13.16
C LEU A 265 3.45 1.19 12.57
N PHE A 266 3.10 1.01 11.30
CA PHE A 266 2.31 1.95 10.51
C PHE A 266 1.13 1.27 9.83
N THR A 267 0.07 2.04 9.61
CA THR A 267 -0.98 1.70 8.64
C THR A 267 -0.85 2.62 7.42
N LEU A 268 -1.18 2.06 6.26
CA LEU A 268 -1.31 2.81 5.02
C LEU A 268 -2.79 3.03 4.74
N GLU A 269 -3.19 4.27 4.53
CA GLU A 269 -4.54 4.65 4.14
C GLU A 269 -4.52 5.25 2.73
N ASP A 270 -5.57 4.99 1.96
CA ASP A 270 -5.71 5.57 0.62
C ASP A 270 -5.85 7.09 0.73
N SER A 271 -5.00 7.83 0.02
CA SER A 271 -5.16 9.28 -0.08
C SER A 271 -6.35 9.60 -0.98
N LEU A 272 -7.43 10.11 -0.37
CA LEU A 272 -8.59 10.58 -1.11
C LEU A 272 -8.29 11.92 -1.80
N PRO A 273 -8.89 12.21 -2.96
CA PRO A 273 -8.75 13.50 -3.62
C PRO A 273 -9.23 14.65 -2.71
N GLN A 274 -8.41 15.68 -2.58
CA GLN A 274 -8.70 16.91 -1.86
C GLN A 274 -8.67 18.08 -2.82
N ALA A 275 -9.56 19.05 -2.64
CA ALA A 275 -9.69 20.19 -3.54
C ALA A 275 -10.04 21.48 -2.79
N SER A 276 -9.56 22.60 -3.32
CA SER A 276 -9.99 23.93 -2.93
C SER A 276 -10.86 24.54 -4.02
N PHE A 277 -11.95 25.21 -3.63
CA PHE A 277 -12.85 25.88 -4.57
C PHE A 277 -12.73 27.39 -4.41
N ILE A 278 -12.74 28.10 -5.54
CA ILE A 278 -12.72 29.56 -5.60
C ILE A 278 -14.06 30.01 -6.18
N ALA A 279 -14.75 30.91 -5.49
CA ALA A 279 -16.01 31.46 -5.96
C ALA A 279 -15.77 32.44 -7.12
N ALA A 280 -16.41 32.19 -8.27
CA ALA A 280 -16.22 33.01 -9.48
C ALA A 280 -16.61 34.49 -9.30
N LEU A 281 -17.57 34.77 -8.41
CA LEU A 281 -18.12 36.12 -8.21
C LEU A 281 -17.19 37.07 -7.46
N ASN A 282 -16.27 36.54 -6.64
CA ASN A 282 -15.42 37.37 -5.78
C ASN A 282 -13.99 36.85 -5.62
N SER A 283 -13.62 35.80 -6.35
CA SER A 283 -12.29 35.17 -6.31
C SER A 283 -11.84 34.73 -4.91
N ARG A 284 -12.78 34.52 -3.97
CA ARG A 284 -12.47 34.05 -2.62
C ARG A 284 -12.54 32.53 -2.53
N TYR A 285 -11.64 31.95 -1.73
CA TYR A 285 -11.71 30.54 -1.38
C TYR A 285 -12.94 30.23 -0.53
N VAL A 286 -13.59 29.11 -0.84
CA VAL A 286 -14.62 28.52 0.03
C VAL A 286 -13.96 28.03 1.32
N SER A 287 -14.52 28.39 2.48
CA SER A 287 -13.92 28.11 3.78
C SER A 287 -14.98 27.78 4.84
N VAL A 288 -14.63 26.88 5.75
CA VAL A 288 -15.44 26.49 6.92
C VAL A 288 -15.08 27.26 8.20
N LYS A 289 -14.14 28.23 8.12
CA LYS A 289 -13.59 28.95 9.29
C LYS A 289 -14.65 29.72 10.09
N GLN A 290 -15.73 30.17 9.45
CA GLN A 290 -16.83 30.89 10.09
C GLN A 290 -17.93 29.97 10.67
N GLY A 291 -17.63 28.67 10.85
CA GLY A 291 -18.58 27.66 11.33
C GLY A 291 -19.60 27.22 10.28
N CYS A 292 -20.58 26.41 10.69
CA CYS A 292 -21.80 26.12 9.90
C CYS A 292 -22.70 27.36 9.83
N THR A 293 -22.15 28.44 9.30
CA THR A 293 -22.91 29.55 8.74
C THR A 293 -22.90 29.38 7.22
N LEU A 294 -23.26 28.18 6.75
CA LEU A 294 -24.00 28.09 5.49
C LEU A 294 -25.30 28.82 5.80
N LEU A 295 -25.28 30.13 5.57
CA LEU A 295 -26.34 31.08 5.89
C LEU A 295 -27.69 30.42 5.63
N TYR A 296 -28.56 30.42 6.62
CA TYR A 296 -29.96 29.99 6.52
C TYR A 296 -30.71 30.71 5.37
N ASP A 297 -30.16 31.79 4.82
CA ASP A 297 -30.63 32.43 3.57
C ASP A 297 -30.38 31.61 2.29
N THR A 298 -29.55 30.57 2.36
CA THR A 298 -29.29 29.65 1.24
C THR A 298 -30.19 28.40 1.27
N LEU A 299 -31.15 28.30 2.20
CA LEU A 299 -32.08 27.16 2.20
C LEU A 299 -33.10 27.20 1.06
N ILE A 300 -33.32 28.36 0.43
CA ILE A 300 -34.14 28.49 -0.78
C ILE A 300 -33.41 27.93 -2.04
N ASN A 301 -32.09 27.71 -1.97
CA ASN A 301 -31.28 27.14 -3.06
C ASN A 301 -30.90 25.66 -2.87
N SER A 302 -31.45 25.00 -1.85
CA SER A 302 -31.10 23.63 -1.45
C SER A 302 -31.36 22.58 -2.55
N THR A 303 -32.38 22.76 -3.39
CA THR A 303 -32.64 21.87 -4.53
C THR A 303 -31.61 22.03 -5.66
N LEU A 304 -31.11 23.26 -5.88
CA LEU A 304 -30.14 23.57 -6.94
C LEU A 304 -28.69 23.25 -6.54
N LEU A 305 -28.31 23.45 -5.27
CA LEU A 305 -26.97 23.11 -4.77
C LEU A 305 -26.77 21.60 -4.61
N TYR A 306 -27.78 20.88 -4.13
CA TYR A 306 -27.71 19.42 -4.05
C TYR A 306 -27.69 18.79 -5.44
N SER A 307 -28.52 19.29 -6.37
CA SER A 307 -28.47 18.83 -7.76
C SER A 307 -27.18 19.23 -8.47
N ALA A 308 -26.60 20.40 -8.22
CA ALA A 308 -25.31 20.80 -8.80
C ALA A 308 -24.13 20.01 -8.22
N LEU A 309 -24.12 19.70 -6.92
CA LEU A 309 -23.08 18.86 -6.31
C LEU A 309 -23.19 17.41 -6.78
N VAL A 310 -24.40 16.85 -6.86
CA VAL A 310 -24.63 15.50 -7.40
C VAL A 310 -24.30 15.46 -8.89
N PHE A 311 -24.72 16.46 -9.68
CA PHE A 311 -24.42 16.54 -11.10
C PHE A 311 -22.91 16.74 -11.36
N ASN A 312 -22.24 17.63 -10.62
CA ASN A 312 -20.80 17.82 -10.76
C ASN A 312 -19.99 16.63 -10.22
N ALA A 313 -20.43 15.95 -9.17
CA ALA A 313 -19.79 14.71 -8.73
C ALA A 313 -19.97 13.60 -9.78
N LEU A 314 -21.15 13.49 -10.41
CA LEU A 314 -21.40 12.55 -11.50
C LEU A 314 -20.60 12.91 -12.74
N VAL A 315 -20.55 14.19 -13.11
CA VAL A 315 -19.81 14.71 -14.28
C VAL A 315 -18.31 14.62 -14.07
N CYS A 316 -17.79 14.94 -12.88
CA CYS A 316 -16.38 14.73 -12.53
C CYS A 316 -16.04 13.25 -12.50
N ASN A 317 -16.88 12.38 -11.92
CA ASN A 317 -16.64 10.94 -12.00
C ASN A 317 -16.71 10.42 -13.43
N THR A 318 -17.63 10.92 -14.26
CA THR A 318 -17.75 10.49 -15.67
C THR A 318 -16.60 11.04 -16.54
N LEU A 319 -16.18 12.28 -16.32
CA LEU A 319 -15.02 12.90 -16.97
C LEU A 319 -13.71 12.27 -16.50
N LEU A 320 -13.56 11.94 -15.22
CA LEU A 320 -12.40 11.22 -14.69
C LEU A 320 -12.38 9.79 -15.21
N TYR A 321 -13.52 9.09 -15.28
CA TYR A 321 -13.59 7.74 -15.84
C TYR A 321 -13.31 7.75 -17.34
N SER A 322 -13.81 8.76 -18.07
CA SER A 322 -13.56 8.91 -19.51
C SER A 322 -12.13 9.35 -19.79
N THR A 323 -11.54 10.27 -19.03
CA THR A 323 -10.10 10.63 -19.16
C THR A 323 -9.18 9.52 -18.66
N LEU A 324 -9.55 8.74 -17.62
CA LEU A 324 -8.80 7.53 -17.27
C LEU A 324 -8.88 6.52 -18.40
N LEU A 325 -10.07 6.23 -18.97
CA LEU A 325 -10.21 5.31 -20.10
C LEU A 325 -9.43 5.81 -21.32
N TYR A 326 -9.51 7.10 -21.64
CA TYR A 326 -8.83 7.70 -22.80
C TYR A 326 -7.32 7.73 -22.60
N SER A 327 -6.84 8.10 -21.41
CA SER A 327 -5.40 8.06 -21.08
C SER A 327 -4.89 6.63 -21.05
N THR A 328 -5.65 5.66 -20.52
CA THR A 328 -5.28 4.24 -20.51
C THR A 328 -5.29 3.66 -21.94
N LEU A 329 -6.24 4.05 -22.80
CA LEU A 329 -6.29 3.67 -24.22
C LEU A 329 -5.16 4.30 -25.02
N ILE A 330 -4.87 5.60 -24.83
CA ILE A 330 -3.74 6.27 -25.50
C ILE A 330 -2.43 5.67 -25.02
N TYR A 331 -2.23 5.45 -23.71
CA TYR A 331 -1.00 4.84 -23.20
C TYR A 331 -0.82 3.42 -23.74
N ASN A 332 -1.88 2.60 -23.77
CA ASN A 332 -1.81 1.25 -24.33
C ASN A 332 -1.61 1.24 -25.85
N THR A 333 -2.21 2.18 -26.59
CA THR A 333 -2.07 2.24 -28.07
C THR A 333 -0.69 2.80 -28.47
N LEU A 334 -0.20 3.82 -27.76
CA LEU A 334 1.13 4.38 -27.97
C LEU A 334 2.22 3.39 -27.58
N PHE A 335 2.03 2.65 -26.48
CA PHE A 335 2.95 1.60 -26.04
C PHE A 335 2.95 0.38 -26.98
N ILE A 336 1.79 -0.03 -27.52
CA ILE A 336 1.72 -1.08 -28.56
C ILE A 336 2.37 -0.61 -29.88
N LYS A 337 2.26 0.66 -30.24
CA LYS A 337 2.87 1.21 -31.47
C LYS A 337 4.39 1.38 -31.36
N ILE A 338 4.91 1.66 -30.15
CA ILE A 338 6.34 1.74 -29.86
C ILE A 338 6.99 0.35 -29.74
N LEU A 339 6.23 -0.68 -29.36
CA LEU A 339 6.74 -2.07 -29.29
C LEU A 339 6.43 -2.92 -30.53
N GLY A 340 5.55 -2.48 -31.42
CA GLY A 340 5.15 -3.20 -32.64
C GLY A 340 5.74 -2.64 -33.94
N GLY A 341 6.56 -1.60 -33.87
CA GLY A 341 7.19 -0.96 -35.02
C GLY A 341 8.66 -1.33 -35.15
N ASP A 342 8.96 -2.60 -35.43
CA ASP A 342 10.17 -3.02 -36.14
C ASP A 342 10.10 -4.53 -36.45
N SER A 343 9.46 -4.87 -37.56
CA SER A 343 9.77 -6.09 -38.34
C SER A 343 8.98 -6.14 -39.64
N HIS A 344 9.51 -5.52 -40.69
CA HIS A 344 9.43 -5.95 -42.10
C HIS A 344 10.52 -5.14 -42.82
N GLY A 345 11.70 -5.67 -43.11
CA GLY A 345 11.92 -6.88 -43.88
C GLY A 345 11.82 -6.52 -45.37
N ALA A 346 12.86 -5.86 -45.89
CA ALA A 346 13.04 -5.70 -47.33
C ALA A 346 13.53 -7.03 -47.93
N PRO A 347 12.95 -7.47 -49.04
CA PRO A 347 13.70 -8.17 -50.07
C PRO A 347 13.64 -7.42 -51.40
N ASN A 348 14.62 -7.71 -52.24
CA ASN A 348 14.73 -7.29 -53.65
C ASN A 348 13.44 -7.50 -54.44
#